data_AF-A0A2A9KP49-F1
#
_entry.id   AF-A0A2A9KP49-F1
#
_cell.length_a   1.000
_cell.length_b   1.000
_cell.length_c   1.000
_cell.angle_alpha   90.00
_cell.angle_beta   90.00
_cell.angle_gamma   90.00
#
_symmetry.space_group_name_H-M   'P 1'
#
loop_
_entity.id
_entity.type
_entity.pdbx_description
1 polymer ?
#
loop_
_entity_poly.entity_id
_entity_poly.type
_entity_poly.pdbx_seq_one_letter_code
_entity_poly.pdbx_strand_id
1 'polypeptide(L)' 'MPLVRGGSRATISKNIATEVKAGRPQKQAEAIAFSEARKGTKRPGLGMVSPPKKITK' A
#
# COMPACT_ATOMS: atom_id res chain seq x y z
N MET A 1 1.72 -0.77 15.03
CA MET A 1 1.94 0.69 14.91
C MET A 1 0.91 1.28 13.95
N PRO A 2 0.41 2.51 14.18
CA PRO A 2 -0.44 3.17 13.20
C PRO A 2 0.43 3.63 12.02
N LEU A 3 0.30 2.97 10.87
CA LEU A 3 0.97 3.36 9.64
C LEU A 3 0.32 4.62 9.08
N VAL A 4 1.15 5.57 8.64
CA VAL A 4 0.66 6.83 8.09
C VAL A 4 0.09 6.55 6.70
N ARG A 5 -1.15 6.98 6.46
CA ARG A 5 -1.83 6.82 5.18
C ARG A 5 -1.34 7.89 4.21
N GLY A 6 -0.97 7.46 3.00
CA GLY A 6 -0.53 8.36 1.95
C GLY A 6 0.51 7.70 1.05
N GLY A 7 0.49 8.05 -0.23
CA GLY A 7 1.43 7.52 -1.22
C GLY A 7 2.70 8.34 -1.40
N SER A 8 2.95 9.34 -0.57
CA SER A 8 4.14 10.19 -0.72
C SER A 8 5.41 9.40 -0.37
N ARG A 9 6.52 9.71 -1.04
CA ARG A 9 7.82 9.06 -0.78
C ARG A 9 8.25 9.20 0.68
N ALA A 10 7.97 10.34 1.30
CA ALA A 10 8.27 10.58 2.72
C ALA A 10 7.40 9.71 3.66
N THR A 11 6.14 9.48 3.30
CA THR A 11 5.25 8.58 4.05
C THR A 11 5.72 7.14 3.97
N ILE A 12 6.09 6.69 2.76
CA ILE A 12 6.57 5.33 2.52
C ILE A 12 7.88 5.08 3.28
N SER A 13 8.85 5.99 3.20
CA SER A 13 10.13 5.84 3.91
C SER A 13 9.97 5.83 5.43
N LYS A 14 9.08 6.67 5.96
CA LYS A 14 8.75 6.68 7.39
C LYS A 14 8.14 5.36 7.84
N ASN A 15 7.19 4.81 7.07
CA ASN A 15 6.56 3.53 7.36
C ASN A 15 7.56 2.35 7.30
N ILE A 16 8.48 2.33 6.33
CA ILE A 16 9.54 1.31 6.24
C ILE A 16 10.45 1.37 7.49
N ALA A 17 10.94 2.56 7.83
CA ALA A 17 11.81 2.74 9.01
C ALA A 17 11.12 2.32 10.31
N THR A 18 9.82 2.60 10.41
CA THR A 18 8.96 2.17 11.51
C THR A 18 8.87 0.65 11.64
N GLU A 19 8.62 -0.08 10.54
CA GLU A 19 8.50 -1.55 10.57
C GLU A 19 9.87 -2.22 10.80
N VAL A 20 10.94 -1.67 10.23
CA VAL A 20 12.31 -2.16 10.48
C VAL A 20 12.69 -1.98 11.95
N LYS A 21 12.37 -0.82 12.56
CA LYS A 21 12.55 -0.59 14.01
C LYS A 21 11.69 -1.51 14.86
N ALA A 22 10.54 -1.94 14.36
CA ALA A 22 9.68 -2.93 15.01
C ALA A 22 10.21 -4.38 14.85
N GLY A 23 11.36 -4.59 14.19
CA GLY A 23 11.97 -5.89 14.02
C GLY A 23 11.48 -6.66 12.79
N ARG A 24 10.74 -6.03 11.87
CA ARG A 24 10.37 -6.67 10.60
C ARG A 24 11.56 -6.76 9.64
N PRO A 25 11.68 -7.84 8.87
CA PRO A 25 12.60 -7.89 7.73
C PRO A 25 12.32 -6.76 6.74
N GLN A 26 13.38 -6.17 6.17
CA GLN A 26 13.27 -5.03 5.26
C GLN A 26 12.34 -5.29 4.06
N LYS A 27 12.40 -6.48 3.45
CA LYS A 27 11.50 -6.88 2.36
C LYS A 27 10.02 -6.88 2.78
N GLN A 28 9.74 -7.30 4.01
CA GLN A 28 8.38 -7.32 4.55
C GLN A 28 7.92 -5.90 4.90
N ALA A 29 8.81 -5.07 5.46
CA ALA A 29 8.54 -3.67 5.73
C ALA A 29 8.20 -2.89 4.45
N GLU A 30 8.94 -3.10 3.37
CA GLU A 30 8.66 -2.52 2.05
C GLU A 30 7.28 -2.97 1.53
N ALA A 31 6.98 -4.27 1.57
CA ALA A 31 5.70 -4.80 1.11
C ALA A 31 4.49 -4.21 1.88
N ILE A 32 4.62 -4.07 3.20
CA ILE A 32 3.60 -3.47 4.06
C ILE A 32 3.45 -1.97 3.72
N ALA A 33 4.57 -1.24 3.62
CA ALA A 33 4.55 0.19 3.31
C ALA A 33 3.91 0.48 1.95
N PHE A 34 4.23 -0.29 0.90
CA PHE A 34 3.60 -0.16 -0.42
C PHE A 34 2.13 -0.61 -0.44
N SER A 35 1.75 -1.59 0.39
CA SER A 35 0.35 -2.00 0.54
C SER A 35 -0.48 -0.89 1.16
N GLU A 36 0.00 -0.29 2.25
CA GLU A 36 -0.67 0.84 2.91
C GLU A 36 -0.69 2.10 2.04
N ALA A 37 0.39 2.38 1.31
CA ALA A 37 0.42 3.46 0.34
C ALA A 37 -0.68 3.30 -0.72
N ARG A 38 -0.84 2.10 -1.29
CA ARG A 38 -1.90 1.79 -2.26
C ARG A 38 -3.30 1.91 -1.68
N LYS A 39 -3.50 1.56 -0.41
CA LYS A 39 -4.79 1.74 0.28
C LYS A 39 -5.11 3.22 0.50
N GLY A 40 -4.12 4.02 0.87
CA GLY A 40 -4.26 5.46 1.08
C GLY A 40 -4.40 6.27 -0.21
N THR A 41 -3.89 5.77 -1.33
CA THR A 41 -4.01 6.41 -2.65
C THR A 41 -5.18 5.91 -3.49
N LYS A 42 -6.11 5.11 -2.93
CA LYS A 42 -7.40 4.84 -3.56
C LYS A 42 -8.13 6.17 -3.77
N ARG A 43 -7.83 6.82 -4.89
CA ARG A 43 -8.67 7.84 -5.48
C ARG A 43 -10.00 7.13 -5.77
N PRO A 44 -11.15 7.62 -5.28
CA PRO A 44 -12.45 7.01 -5.55
C PRO A 44 -12.89 7.09 -7.03
N GLY A 45 -11.96 7.22 -7.98
CA GLY A 45 -12.26 7.37 -9.41
C GLY A 45 -11.16 6.95 -10.39
N LEU A 46 -10.06 6.31 -9.95
CA LEU A 46 -9.09 5.72 -10.90
C LEU A 46 -9.15 4.20 -10.77
N GLY A 47 -9.84 3.60 -11.74
CA GLY A 47 -10.35 2.25 -11.73
C GLY A 47 -9.34 1.18 -11.34
N MET A 48 -9.77 0.30 -10.44
CA MET A 48 -9.57 -1.11 -10.71
C MET A 48 -10.19 -1.36 -12.08
N VAL A 49 -9.38 -1.84 -13.02
CA VAL A 49 -9.86 -2.38 -14.29
C VAL A 49 -11.04 -3.28 -13.94
N SER A 50 -12.21 -2.96 -14.49
CA SER A 50 -13.42 -3.75 -14.32
C SER A 50 -13.07 -5.23 -14.49
N PRO A 51 -13.47 -6.13 -13.57
CA PRO A 51 -13.29 -7.56 -13.81
C PRO A 51 -13.91 -7.88 -15.17
N PRO A 52 -13.26 -8.69 -16.04
CA PRO A 52 -13.81 -9.00 -17.34
C PRO A 52 -15.24 -9.49 -17.16
N LYS A 53 -16.19 -8.83 -17.83
CA LYS A 53 -17.61 -9.22 -17.84
C LYS A 53 -17.62 -10.72 -18.10
N LYS A 54 -18.10 -11.51 -17.12
CA LYS A 54 -18.29 -12.95 -17.32
C LYS A 54 -19.14 -13.09 -18.58
N ILE A 55 -18.57 -13.70 -19.61
CA ILE A 55 -19.29 -14.08 -20.82
C ILE A 55 -20.21 -15.20 -20.36
N THR A 56 -21.44 -14.85 -19.99
CA THR A 56 -22.52 -15.82 -19.86
C THR A 56 -22.87 -16.27 -21.28
N LYS A 57 -22.76 -17.58 -21.48
CA LYS A 57 -23.08 -18.30 -22.71
C LYS A 57 -24.58 -18.26 -23.00
#